data_AF-A0A0R3WZI1-F1
#
_entry.id   AF-A0A0R3WZI1-F1
#
_cell.length_a   1.000
_cell.length_b   1.000
_cell.length_c   1.000
_cell.angle_alpha   90.00
_cell.angle_beta   90.00
_cell.angle_gamma   90.00
#
_symmetry.space_group_name_H-M   'P 1'
#
loop_
_entity.id
_entity.type
_entity.pdbx_description
1 polymer ?
#
loop_
_entity_poly.entity_id
_entity_poly.type
_entity_poly.pdbx_seq_one_letter_code
_entity_poly.pdbx_strand_id
1 'polypeptide(L)'
;MNLGILSSTRCLAIAFQQEFALAVRTFNIYDVFKSFLNVNVANTTNPYLSQALKKCLLLGHIEPFVILIGGDEVSLRTLKCCWMRAQLQPPPGFRIESIGPFLSVAMGTWILSVLRQEFDTCGGNFRVPIGIN
;
A
#
# COMPACT_ATOMS: atom_id res chain seq x y z
N MET A 1 -30.92 -11.01 -0.63
CA MET A 1 -29.71 -10.19 -0.40
C MET A 1 -28.50 -11.11 -0.60
N ASN A 2 -27.71 -10.86 -1.64
CA ASN A 2 -26.66 -11.76 -2.14
C ASN A 2 -25.41 -11.73 -1.25
N LEU A 3 -25.32 -12.66 -0.29
CA LEU A 3 -24.12 -12.93 0.52
C LEU A 3 -22.96 -13.55 -0.29
N GLY A 4 -23.16 -13.89 -1.57
CA GLY A 4 -22.15 -14.50 -2.44
C GLY A 4 -21.07 -13.56 -2.98
N ILE A 5 -21.28 -12.23 -2.96
CA ILE A 5 -20.31 -11.23 -3.45
C ILE A 5 -19.19 -10.95 -2.41
N LEU A 6 -19.44 -11.24 -1.13
CA LEU A 6 -18.45 -11.05 -0.07
C LEU A 6 -17.53 -12.26 0.15
N SER A 7 -17.85 -13.41 -0.48
CA SER A 7 -17.05 -14.64 -0.33
C SER A 7 -15.73 -14.64 -1.14
N SER A 8 -15.55 -13.72 -2.10
CA SER A 8 -14.38 -13.72 -3.00
C SER A 8 -13.90 -12.32 -3.39
N THR A 9 -14.23 -11.27 -2.64
CA THR A 9 -13.54 -9.99 -2.83
C THR A 9 -12.17 -10.11 -2.16
N ARG A 10 -11.15 -10.42 -2.95
CA ARG A 10 -9.76 -10.39 -2.48
C ARG A 10 -9.36 -8.94 -2.30
N CYS A 11 -8.59 -8.68 -1.25
CA CYS A 11 -8.04 -7.36 -0.98
C CYS A 11 -6.51 -7.40 -1.04
N LEU A 12 -5.94 -6.31 -1.53
CA LEU A 12 -4.51 -6.05 -1.52
C LEU A 12 -4.28 -4.76 -0.75
N ALA A 13 -3.36 -4.81 0.21
CA ALA A 13 -2.89 -3.65 0.91
C ALA A 13 -1.66 -3.08 0.19
N ILE A 14 -1.64 -1.76 0.01
CA ILE A 14 -0.50 -1.02 -0.53
C ILE A 14 -0.09 -0.01 0.53
N ALA A 15 1.12 -0.18 1.07
CA ALA A 15 1.72 0.77 2.00
C ALA A 15 2.49 1.83 1.21
N PHE A 16 2.17 3.09 1.46
CA PHE A 16 2.95 4.22 0.96
C PHE A 16 3.76 4.85 2.08
N GLN A 17 4.93 5.35 1.74
CA GLN A 17 5.74 6.21 2.59
C GLN A 17 5.71 7.62 1.99
N GLN A 18 5.32 8.62 2.78
CA GLN A 18 5.35 10.01 2.34
C GLN A 18 6.80 10.51 2.35
N GLU A 19 7.31 10.95 1.20
CA GLU A 19 8.68 11.48 1.07
C GLU A 19 8.73 13.01 1.19
N PHE A 20 7.66 13.69 0.75
CA PHE A 20 7.55 15.15 0.86
C PHE A 20 6.32 15.51 1.69
N ALA A 21 6.56 16.10 2.87
CA ALA A 21 5.55 16.78 3.65
C ALA A 21 5.18 18.09 2.97
N LEU A 22 4.47 18.04 1.83
CA LEU A 22 3.69 19.18 1.42
C LEU A 22 2.70 19.44 2.56
N ALA A 23 2.71 20.65 3.11
CA ALA A 23 1.94 21.10 4.26
C ALA A 23 0.42 21.14 3.99
N VAL A 24 -0.14 20.06 3.45
CA VAL A 24 -1.56 19.88 3.20
C VAL A 24 -2.15 19.34 4.49
N ARG A 25 -2.77 20.24 5.25
CA ARG A 25 -3.40 19.99 6.55
C ARG A 25 -4.61 19.03 6.50
N THR A 26 -4.95 18.50 5.32
CA THR A 26 -6.03 17.54 5.11
C THR A 26 -5.58 16.47 4.11
N PHE A 27 -5.06 15.36 4.63
CA PHE A 27 -4.69 14.21 3.84
C PHE A 27 -5.94 13.41 3.46
N ASN A 28 -6.23 13.29 2.16
CA ASN A 28 -7.37 12.52 1.66
C ASN A 28 -6.87 11.27 0.94
N ILE A 29 -7.15 10.11 1.54
CA ILE A 29 -6.72 8.83 1.01
C ILE A 29 -7.31 8.50 -0.36
N TYR A 30 -8.49 9.03 -0.67
CA TYR A 30 -9.12 8.87 -1.97
C TYR A 30 -8.30 9.56 -3.07
N ASP A 31 -7.67 10.69 -2.76
CA ASP A 31 -6.81 11.41 -3.70
C ASP A 31 -5.51 10.66 -3.96
N VAL A 32 -4.93 9.99 -2.94
CA VAL A 32 -3.79 9.09 -3.11
C VAL A 32 -4.15 7.91 -4.01
N PHE A 33 -5.29 7.27 -3.76
CA PHE A 33 -5.77 6.17 -4.59
C PHE A 33 -5.98 6.62 -6.03
N LYS A 34 -6.68 7.73 -6.27
CA LYS A 34 -6.88 8.29 -7.61
C LYS A 34 -5.57 8.64 -8.30
N SER A 35 -4.64 9.27 -7.58
CA SER A 35 -3.34 9.62 -8.13
C SER A 35 -2.55 8.37 -8.50
N PHE A 36 -2.56 7.34 -7.65
CA PHE A 36 -1.93 6.05 -7.94
C PHE A 36 -2.53 5.40 -9.21
N LEU A 37 -3.85 5.38 -9.34
CA LEU A 37 -4.51 4.88 -10.56
C LEU A 37 -4.09 5.70 -11.79
N ASN A 38 -4.15 7.02 -11.72
CA ASN A 38 -3.88 7.90 -12.85
C ASN A 38 -2.46 7.76 -13.35
N VAL A 39 -1.46 7.77 -12.46
CA VAL A 39 -0.05 7.62 -12.84
C VAL A 39 0.18 6.27 -13.52
N ASN A 40 -0.36 5.19 -12.96
CA ASN A 40 -0.14 3.86 -13.50
C ASN A 40 -0.97 3.56 -14.76
N VAL A 41 -2.14 4.19 -14.94
CA VAL A 41 -2.91 4.07 -16.19
C VAL A 41 -2.28 4.88 -17.31
N ALA A 42 -1.77 6.09 -17.02
CA ALA A 42 -1.19 6.98 -18.02
C ALA A 42 0.22 6.55 -18.44
N ASN A 43 1.02 6.02 -17.52
CA ASN A 43 2.45 5.76 -17.73
C ASN A 43 2.77 4.29 -18.05
N THR A 44 1.78 3.40 -18.12
CA THR A 44 2.03 1.98 -18.38
C THR A 44 1.98 1.63 -19.86
N THR A 45 3.02 0.94 -20.33
CA THR A 45 3.01 0.22 -21.61
C THR A 45 2.29 -1.14 -21.50
N ASN A 46 1.91 -1.55 -20.28
CA ASN A 46 1.27 -2.84 -20.02
C ASN A 46 -0.27 -2.72 -20.04
N PRO A 47 -0.97 -3.19 -21.09
CA PRO A 47 -2.41 -3.09 -21.19
C PRO A 47 -3.14 -3.90 -20.11
N TYR A 48 -2.52 -4.97 -19.59
CA TYR A 48 -3.09 -5.77 -18.51
C TYR A 48 -3.10 -5.00 -17.19
N LEU A 49 -2.06 -4.20 -16.93
CA LEU A 49 -1.99 -3.37 -15.72
C LEU A 49 -3.06 -2.27 -15.76
N SER A 50 -3.20 -1.56 -16.87
CA SER A 50 -4.20 -0.51 -17.00
C SER A 50 -5.62 -1.06 -16.90
N GLN A 51 -5.90 -2.24 -17.47
CA GLN A 51 -7.19 -2.90 -17.33
C GLN A 51 -7.45 -3.41 -15.90
N ALA A 52 -6.44 -3.94 -15.23
CA ALA A 52 -6.53 -4.38 -13.83
C ALA A 52 -6.84 -3.20 -12.89
N LEU A 53 -6.14 -2.08 -13.06
CA LEU A 53 -6.34 -0.86 -12.27
C LEU A 53 -7.75 -0.27 -12.43
N LYS A 54 -8.33 -0.33 -13.64
CA LYS A 54 -9.72 0.11 -13.90
C LYS A 54 -10.77 -0.74 -13.18
N LYS A 55 -10.45 -2.00 -12.85
CA LYS A 55 -11.33 -2.92 -12.11
C LYS A 55 -11.09 -2.88 -10.61
N CYS A 56 -10.12 -2.10 -10.15
CA CYS A 56 -9.79 -1.95 -8.76
C CYS A 56 -10.62 -0.84 -8.11
N LEU A 57 -11.02 -1.07 -6.85
CA LEU A 57 -11.79 -0.13 -6.06
C LEU A 57 -11.15 0.06 -4.69
N LEU A 58 -11.28 1.26 -4.13
CA LEU A 58 -10.83 1.55 -2.78
C LEU A 58 -11.83 0.93 -1.79
N LEU A 59 -11.36 -0.03 -0.99
CA LEU A 59 -12.13 -0.65 0.10
C LEU A 59 -12.02 0.13 1.40
N GLY A 60 -10.90 0.80 1.62
CA GLY A 60 -10.62 1.51 2.87
C GLY A 60 -9.15 1.82 3.02
N HIS A 61 -8.76 2.19 4.24
CA HIS A 61 -7.39 2.56 4.56
C HIS A 61 -7.05 2.27 6.00
N ILE A 62 -5.75 2.19 6.28
CA ILE A 62 -5.18 2.09 7.61
C ILE A 62 -4.14 3.20 7.72
N GLU A 63 -4.20 3.95 8.82
CA GLU A 63 -3.20 4.98 9.10
C GLU A 63 -1.80 4.37 9.32
N PRO A 64 -0.72 5.06 8.92
CA PRO A 64 -0.73 6.42 8.35
C PRO A 64 -1.01 6.48 6.84
N PHE A 65 -0.59 5.48 6.05
CA PHE A 65 -0.61 5.59 4.58
C PHE A 65 -0.82 4.23 3.86
N VAL A 66 -1.64 3.35 4.42
CA VAL A 66 -1.94 2.06 3.79
C VAL A 66 -3.32 2.11 3.15
N ILE A 67 -3.42 1.84 1.86
CA ILE A 67 -4.71 1.69 1.17
C ILE A 67 -5.07 0.23 0.98
N LEU A 68 -6.37 -0.07 1.07
CA LEU A 68 -6.93 -1.37 0.77
C LEU A 68 -7.63 -1.30 -0.58
N ILE A 69 -7.12 -2.05 -1.54
CA ILE A 69 -7.67 -2.15 -2.88
C ILE A 69 -8.39 -3.49 -3.02
N GLY A 70 -9.64 -3.45 -3.46
CA GLY A 70 -10.45 -4.59 -3.84
C GLY A 70 -10.52 -4.75 -5.36
N GLY A 71 -10.72 -5.97 -5.82
CA GLY A 71 -10.90 -6.28 -7.23
C GLY A 71 -11.07 -7.77 -7.46
N ASP A 72 -11.18 -8.18 -8.73
CA ASP A 72 -11.13 -9.59 -9.10
C ASP A 72 -9.72 -10.19 -8.92
N GLU A 73 -9.63 -11.52 -8.82
CA GLU A 73 -8.35 -12.22 -8.59
C GLU A 73 -7.28 -11.88 -9.61
N VAL A 74 -7.68 -11.84 -10.87
CA VAL A 74 -6.76 -11.70 -12.00
C VAL A 74 -6.15 -10.30 -11.96
N SER A 75 -6.98 -9.29 -11.69
CA SER A 75 -6.56 -7.90 -11.53
C SER A 75 -5.60 -7.72 -10.36
N LEU A 76 -5.91 -8.28 -9.18
CA LEU A 76 -5.06 -8.17 -7.99
C LEU A 76 -3.74 -8.95 -8.15
N ARG A 77 -3.78 -10.12 -8.80
CA ARG A 77 -2.57 -10.88 -9.14
C ARG A 77 -1.69 -10.11 -10.12
N THR A 78 -2.30 -9.45 -11.11
CA THR A 78 -1.59 -8.59 -12.06
C THR A 78 -0.88 -7.44 -11.35
N LEU A 79 -1.57 -6.74 -10.43
CA LEU A 79 -0.97 -5.69 -9.61
C LEU A 79 0.24 -6.20 -8.82
N LYS A 80 0.11 -7.34 -8.14
CA LYS A 80 1.20 -7.94 -7.38
C LYS A 80 2.38 -8.32 -8.28
N CYS A 81 2.13 -8.88 -9.46
CA CYS A 81 3.18 -9.21 -10.44
C CYS A 81 3.90 -7.96 -10.95
N CYS A 82 3.16 -6.89 -11.26
CA CYS A 82 3.74 -5.61 -11.69
C CYS A 82 4.57 -4.96 -10.58
N TRP A 83 4.15 -5.08 -9.31
CA TRP A 83 4.95 -4.66 -8.17
C TRP A 83 6.29 -5.40 -8.10
N MET A 84 6.28 -6.74 -8.15
CA MET A 84 7.50 -7.55 -8.09
C MET A 84 8.48 -7.26 -9.24
N ARG A 85 7.97 -6.75 -10.36
CA ARG A 85 8.75 -6.34 -11.53
C ARG A 85 9.13 -4.85 -11.54
N ALA A 86 8.87 -4.12 -10.46
CA ALA A 86 9.10 -2.67 -10.34
C ALA A 86 8.42 -1.85 -11.46
N GLN A 87 7.26 -2.32 -11.96
CA GLN A 87 6.49 -1.65 -13.01
C GLN A 87 5.43 -0.67 -12.47
N LEU A 88 5.17 -0.72 -11.16
CA LEU A 88 4.26 0.21 -10.51
C LEU A 88 4.98 1.51 -10.15
N GLN A 89 4.30 2.61 -10.43
CA GLN A 89 4.76 3.95 -10.11
C GLN A 89 4.03 4.47 -8.87
N PRO A 90 4.74 5.09 -7.91
CA PRO A 90 4.09 5.71 -6.78
C PRO A 90 3.32 6.98 -7.21
N PRO A 91 2.30 7.40 -6.43
CA PRO A 91 1.73 8.73 -6.59
C PRO A 91 2.77 9.82 -6.22
N PRO A 92 2.66 11.04 -6.76
CA PRO A 92 3.62 12.12 -6.49
C PRO A 92 3.74 12.43 -4.99
N GLY A 93 4.97 12.56 -4.49
CA GLY A 93 5.24 12.82 -3.07
C GLY A 93 5.20 11.58 -2.17
N PHE A 94 4.95 10.40 -2.75
CA PHE A 94 4.94 9.12 -2.05
C PHE A 94 5.95 8.16 -2.67
N ARG A 95 6.29 7.13 -1.90
CA ARG A 95 6.99 5.93 -2.34
C ARG A 95 6.15 4.72 -1.97
N ILE A 96 6.07 3.72 -2.86
CA ILE A 96 5.46 2.43 -2.50
C ILE A 96 6.48 1.67 -1.65
N GLU A 97 6.13 1.38 -0.40
CA GLU A 97 6.99 0.64 0.53
C GLU A 97 6.75 -0.87 0.38
N SER A 98 5.48 -1.28 0.38
CA SER A 98 5.11 -2.68 0.25
C SER A 98 3.72 -2.88 -0.36
N ILE A 99 3.54 -4.04 -0.99
CA ILE A 99 2.27 -4.49 -1.54
C ILE A 99 2.08 -5.96 -1.16
N GLY A 100 0.95 -6.28 -0.54
CA GLY A 100 0.69 -7.64 -0.07
C GLY A 100 -0.75 -7.86 0.36
N PRO A 101 -1.13 -9.11 0.70
CA PRO A 101 -2.42 -9.37 1.31
C PRO A 101 -2.54 -8.55 2.60
N PHE A 102 -3.76 -8.11 2.93
CA PHE A 102 -4.03 -7.29 4.12
C PHE A 102 -3.32 -7.81 5.37
N LEU A 103 -3.40 -9.11 5.66
CA LEU A 103 -2.77 -9.73 6.83
C LEU A 103 -1.23 -9.59 6.83
N SER A 104 -0.58 -9.65 5.66
CA SER A 104 0.87 -9.55 5.53
C SER A 104 1.37 -8.11 5.66
N VAL A 105 0.66 -7.14 5.07
CA VAL A 105 1.03 -5.73 5.18
C VAL A 105 0.66 -5.20 6.56
N ALA A 106 -0.53 -5.53 7.06
CA ALA A 106 -0.92 -5.19 8.42
C ALA A 106 0.12 -5.74 9.41
N MET A 107 0.48 -7.02 9.37
CA MET A 107 1.50 -7.54 10.31
C MET A 107 2.87 -6.86 10.15
N GLY A 108 3.31 -6.54 8.93
CA GLY A 108 4.56 -5.79 8.70
C GLY A 108 4.50 -4.37 9.27
N THR A 109 3.43 -3.64 9.00
CA THR A 109 3.19 -2.30 9.54
C THR A 109 2.99 -2.34 11.06
N TRP A 110 2.28 -3.32 11.61
CA TRP A 110 2.10 -3.53 13.06
C TRP A 110 3.42 -3.86 13.76
N ILE A 111 4.30 -4.69 13.18
CA ILE A 111 5.64 -4.91 13.76
C ILE A 111 6.45 -3.62 13.72
N LEU A 112 6.42 -2.87 12.62
CA LEU A 112 7.15 -1.61 12.52
C LEU A 112 6.56 -0.52 13.42
N SER A 113 5.23 -0.45 13.59
CA SER A 113 4.59 0.51 14.48
C SER A 113 4.69 0.09 15.94
N VAL A 114 4.70 -1.20 16.29
CA VAL A 114 5.04 -1.70 17.63
C VAL A 114 6.51 -1.44 17.92
N LEU A 115 7.44 -1.77 17.03
CA LEU A 115 8.87 -1.46 17.22
C LEU A 115 9.12 0.04 17.33
N ARG A 116 8.38 0.86 16.57
CA ARG A 116 8.46 2.33 16.66
C ARG A 116 7.82 2.86 17.94
N GLN A 117 6.72 2.29 18.40
CA GLN A 117 6.07 2.65 19.66
C GLN A 117 6.97 2.25 20.85
N GLU A 118 7.63 1.09 20.81
CA GLU A 118 8.67 0.70 21.78
C GLU A 118 9.87 1.67 21.75
N PHE A 119 10.27 2.17 20.58
CA PHE A 119 11.37 3.15 20.43
C PHE A 119 11.00 4.55 20.95
N ASP A 120 9.76 5.00 20.77
CA ASP A 120 9.27 6.30 21.26
C ASP A 120 8.91 6.28 22.76
N THR A 121 8.52 5.12 23.30
CA THR A 121 8.23 4.96 24.75
C THR A 121 9.52 4.80 25.57
N CYS A 122 10.58 4.26 24.96
CA CYS A 122 11.91 4.18 25.54
C CYS A 122 12.77 5.36 25.07
N GLY A 123 12.50 6.55 25.58
CA GLY A 123 13.26 7.79 25.31
C GLY A 123 14.75 7.50 25.08
N GLY A 124 15.20 7.82 23.86
CA GLY A 124 16.36 7.19 23.22
C GLY A 124 17.59 7.03 24.10
N ASN A 125 17.96 5.78 24.37
CA ASN A 125 19.35 5.34 24.48
C ASN A 125 19.42 3.80 24.45
N PHE A 126 19.40 3.19 23.27
CA PHE A 126 19.81 1.80 23.15
C PHE A 126 20.95 1.67 22.15
N ARG A 127 22.15 1.50 22.72
CA ARG A 127 23.36 1.00 22.07
C ARG A 127 23.00 -0.26 21.28
N VAL A 128 23.21 -0.24 19.97
CA VAL A 128 23.24 -1.45 19.14
C VAL A 128 24.29 -2.43 19.69
N PRO A 129 23.94 -3.67 20.06
CA PRO A 129 24.93 -4.72 20.11
C PRO A 129 25.19 -5.15 18.67
N ILE A 130 26.38 -4.81 18.19
CA ILE A 130 26.97 -5.39 16.99
C ILE A 130 27.24 -6.86 17.35
N GLY A 131 26.28 -7.72 17.05
CA GLY A 131 26.44 -9.18 17.15
C GLY A 131 26.90 -9.71 15.81
N ILE A 132 28.21 -9.66 15.56
CA ILE A 132 28.86 -10.53 14.57
C ILE A 132 29.00 -11.89 15.24
N ASN A 133 28.31 -12.91 14.72
CA ASN A 133 28.87 -14.26 14.53
C ASN A 133 28.01 -15.02 13.52
#